data_AF-A0A1Q8YU76-F1
#
_entry.id   AF-A0A1Q8YU76-F1
#
_cell.length_a   1.000
_cell.length_b   1.000
_cell.length_c   1.000
_cell.angle_alpha   90.00
_cell.angle_beta   90.00
_cell.angle_gamma   90.00
#
_symmetry.space_group_name_H-M   'P 1'
#
loop_
_entity.id
_entity.type
_entity.pdbx_description
1 polymer ?
#
loop_
_entity_poly.entity_id
_entity_poly.type
_entity_poly.pdbx_seq_one_letter_code
_entity_poly.pdbx_strand_id
1 'polypeptide(L)'
;MRVWVDTDKICEDTQNIIKMLSASDVNKFSCVSEKIILLEECLDEEEYECGWFSDAAFKLMKALLRVRIKLRRTDPVHHLVPVLTQAVDGLKEQLRLNRRHANELIEVHVFSGHARNFFWLGCATAMILVLAAIIYMT
;
A
#
# COMPACT_ATOMS: atom_id res chain seq x y z
N MET A 1 -22.48 2.05 3.76
CA MET A 1 -21.56 2.95 3.02
C MET A 1 -20.19 2.30 3.07
N ARG A 2 -19.60 1.92 1.93
CA ARG A 2 -18.25 1.31 1.93
C ARG A 2 -17.25 2.43 2.22
N VAL A 3 -16.47 2.29 3.29
CA VAL A 3 -15.42 3.25 3.65
C VAL A 3 -14.17 2.85 2.87
N TRP A 4 -13.81 3.65 1.87
CA TRP A 4 -12.60 3.48 1.09
C TRP A 4 -11.37 3.71 1.97
N VAL A 5 -10.26 3.07 1.61
CA VAL A 5 -8.99 3.34 2.28
C VAL A 5 -8.54 4.77 1.97
N ASP A 6 -8.20 5.49 3.03
CA ASP A 6 -7.64 6.84 2.99
C ASP A 6 -6.11 6.74 2.91
N THR A 7 -5.55 7.06 1.74
CA THR A 7 -4.11 7.02 1.48
C THR A 7 -3.37 8.13 2.22
N ASP A 8 -3.98 9.29 2.41
CA ASP A 8 -3.37 10.41 3.14
C ASP A 8 -3.10 10.01 4.58
N LYS A 9 -4.05 9.27 5.17
CA LYS A 9 -3.90 8.70 6.51
C LYS A 9 -2.79 7.65 6.59
N ILE A 10 -2.63 6.80 5.56
CA ILE A 10 -1.50 5.85 5.49
C ILE A 10 -0.18 6.61 5.50
N CYS A 11 -0.08 7.68 4.69
CA CYS A 11 1.10 8.52 4.61
C CYS A 11 1.39 9.20 5.96
N GLU A 12 0.40 9.84 6.57
CA GLU A 12 0.53 10.52 7.86
C GLU A 12 0.98 9.57 8.97
N ASP A 13 0.32 8.43 9.12
CA ASP A 13 0.66 7.44 10.14
C ASP A 13 2.06 6.85 9.90
N THR A 14 2.45 6.66 8.64
CA THR A 14 3.80 6.20 8.29
C THR A 14 4.86 7.26 8.62
N GLN A 15 4.60 8.53 8.32
CA GLN A 15 5.48 9.64 8.71
C GLN A 15 5.64 9.73 10.24
N ASN A 16 4.58 9.45 11.00
CA ASN A 16 4.65 9.42 12.46
C ASN A 16 5.55 8.28 12.97
N ILE A 17 5.48 7.09 12.34
CA ILE A 17 6.40 5.98 12.64
C ILE A 17 7.85 6.37 12.31
N ILE A 18 8.06 7.02 11.16
CA ILE A 18 9.38 7.49 10.75
C ILE A 18 9.94 8.52 11.75
N LYS A 19 9.17 9.55 12.12
CA LYS A 19 9.56 10.54 13.13
C LYS A 19 9.95 9.88 14.46
N MET A 20 9.16 8.91 14.91
CA MET A 20 9.47 8.13 16.13
C MET A 20 10.79 7.37 16.00
N LEU A 21 11.03 6.70 14.87
CA LEU A 21 12.27 5.97 14.63
C LEU A 21 13.48 6.91 14.54
N SER A 22 13.35 8.02 13.81
CA SER A 22 14.38 9.04 13.64
C SER A 22 14.75 9.77 14.93
N ALA A 23 13.80 9.95 15.84
CA ALA A 23 14.03 10.50 17.18
C ALA A 23 14.68 9.50 18.15
N SER A 24 14.77 8.22 17.78
CA SER A 24 15.32 7.16 18.63
C SER A 24 16.74 6.76 18.21
N ASP A 25 17.46 6.12 19.13
CA ASP A 25 18.78 5.54 18.86
C ASP A 25 18.74 4.39 17.83
N VAL A 26 17.55 3.92 17.43
CA VAL A 26 17.40 2.96 16.32
C VAL A 26 17.94 3.53 15.01
N ASN A 27 17.86 4.85 14.79
CA ASN A 27 18.38 5.47 13.57
C ASN A 27 19.92 5.43 13.48
N LYS A 28 20.62 5.10 14.57
CA LYS A 28 22.09 4.91 14.54
C LYS A 28 22.50 3.62 13.81
N PHE A 29 21.58 2.69 13.59
CA PHE A 29 21.83 1.51 12.78
C PHE A 29 21.72 1.89 11.29
N SER A 30 22.84 1.91 10.55
CA SER A 30 22.86 2.28 9.13
C SER A 30 21.86 1.50 8.29
N CYS A 31 21.69 0.21 8.55
CA CYS A 31 20.72 -0.64 7.86
C CYS A 31 19.25 -0.23 8.10
N VAL A 32 18.97 0.59 9.11
CA VAL A 32 17.66 1.19 9.38
C VAL A 32 17.58 2.58 8.79
N SER A 33 18.57 3.45 9.02
CA SER A 33 18.56 4.84 8.53
C SER A 33 18.41 4.93 7.02
N GLU A 34 19.12 4.09 6.26
CA GLU A 34 18.98 4.00 4.81
C GLU A 34 17.55 3.63 4.37
N LYS A 35 16.85 2.83 5.17
CA LYS A 35 15.50 2.34 4.85
C LYS A 35 14.41 3.29 5.33
N ILE A 36 14.73 4.14 6.30
CA ILE A 36 13.90 5.29 6.65
C ILE A 36 13.90 6.27 5.48
N ILE A 37 15.09 6.66 4.98
CA ILE A 37 15.21 7.60 3.86
C ILE A 37 14.45 7.10 2.63
N LEU A 38 14.65 5.82 2.24
CA LEU A 38 13.90 5.25 1.12
C LEU A 38 12.39 5.28 1.31
N LEU A 39 11.90 5.11 2.55
CA LEU A 39 10.46 5.17 2.81
C LEU A 39 9.95 6.61 2.84
N GLU A 40 10.74 7.59 3.33
CA GLU A 40 10.42 9.01 3.23
C GLU A 40 10.32 9.46 1.77
N GLU A 41 11.30 9.09 0.94
CA GLU A 41 11.28 9.42 -0.50
C GLU A 41 10.01 8.89 -1.19
N CYS A 42 9.55 7.68 -0.86
CA CYS A 42 8.30 7.14 -1.39
C CYS A 42 7.03 7.89 -0.93
N LEU A 43 7.08 8.58 0.21
CA LEU A 43 5.94 9.34 0.74
C LEU A 43 5.88 10.77 0.20
N ASP A 44 7.02 11.29 -0.26
CA ASP A 44 7.16 12.64 -0.82
C ASP A 44 6.86 12.71 -2.33
N GLU A 45 6.53 11.58 -2.97
CA GLU A 45 6.16 11.54 -4.38
C GLU A 45 4.81 12.23 -4.65
N GLU A 46 4.70 12.87 -5.82
CA GLU A 46 3.47 13.56 -6.23
C GLU A 46 2.27 12.62 -6.35
N GLU A 47 2.50 11.35 -6.72
CA GLU A 47 1.47 10.32 -6.86
C GLU A 47 1.81 9.11 -5.98
N TYR A 48 0.86 8.70 -5.15
CA TYR A 48 1.04 7.56 -4.25
C TYR A 48 1.07 6.23 -5.01
N GLU A 49 2.24 5.57 -5.03
CA GLU A 49 2.43 4.28 -5.69
C GLU A 49 2.43 3.12 -4.67
N CYS A 50 1.37 2.29 -4.71
CA CYS A 50 1.15 1.21 -3.75
C CYS A 50 2.30 0.19 -3.69
N GLY A 51 2.95 -0.07 -4.83
CA GLY A 51 4.02 -1.05 -4.96
C GLY A 51 5.31 -0.56 -4.33
N TRP A 52 5.69 0.68 -4.62
CA TRP A 52 6.90 1.32 -4.08
C TRP A 52 6.79 1.51 -2.57
N PHE A 53 5.64 2.00 -2.09
CA PHE A 53 5.37 2.06 -0.66
C PHE A 53 5.52 0.68 0.01
N SER A 54 4.90 -0.35 -0.57
CA SER A 54 4.96 -1.71 0.00
C SER A 54 6.39 -2.23 0.08
N ASP A 55 7.17 -2.07 -0.99
CA ASP A 55 8.55 -2.54 -1.04
C ASP A 55 9.45 -1.79 -0.03
N ALA A 56 9.37 -0.46 0.03
CA ALA A 56 10.11 0.35 0.98
C ALA A 56 9.74 0.01 2.44
N ALA A 57 8.45 -0.06 2.76
CA ALA A 57 7.97 -0.39 4.11
C ALA A 57 8.38 -1.81 4.53
N PHE A 58 8.34 -2.80 3.62
CA PHE A 58 8.83 -4.15 3.89
C PHE A 58 10.34 -4.19 4.15
N LYS A 59 11.13 -3.44 3.37
CA LYS A 59 12.58 -3.33 3.56
C LYS A 59 12.91 -2.74 4.94
N LEU A 60 12.23 -1.68 5.35
CA LEU A 60 12.38 -1.08 6.68
C LEU A 60 11.97 -2.07 7.78
N MET A 61 10.80 -2.68 7.67
CA MET A 61 10.32 -3.67 8.65
C MET A 61 11.31 -4.84 8.84
N LYS A 62 11.91 -5.33 7.75
CA LYS A 62 12.94 -6.39 7.81
C LYS A 62 14.20 -5.92 8.52
N ALA A 63 14.64 -4.68 8.32
CA ALA A 63 15.78 -4.09 9.03
C ALA A 63 15.49 -3.97 10.54
N LEU A 64 14.33 -3.44 10.91
CA LEU A 64 13.91 -3.31 12.31
C LEU A 64 13.84 -4.68 13.02
N LEU A 65 13.27 -5.69 12.36
CA LEU A 65 13.22 -7.05 12.89
C LEU A 65 14.61 -7.65 13.11
N ARG A 66 15.54 -7.44 12.18
CA ARG A 66 16.94 -7.89 12.33
C ARG A 66 17.62 -7.25 13.53
N VAL A 67 17.46 -5.93 13.69
CA VAL A 67 18.00 -5.20 14.85
C VAL A 67 17.37 -5.72 16.14
N ARG A 68 16.04 -5.89 16.18
CA ARG A 68 15.32 -6.40 17.35
C ARG A 68 15.79 -7.80 17.76
N ILE A 69 15.99 -8.71 16.80
CA ILE A 69 16.50 -10.06 17.07
C ILE A 69 17.92 -10.01 17.62
N LYS A 70 18.79 -9.18 17.04
CA LYS A 70 20.17 -9.00 17.54
C LYS A 70 20.17 -8.48 18.98
N LEU A 71 19.41 -7.42 19.24
CA LEU A 71 19.29 -6.84 20.58
C LEU A 71 18.72 -7.85 21.58
N ARG A 72 17.63 -8.55 21.26
CA ARG A 72 17.07 -9.54 22.19
C ARG A 72 18.01 -10.69 22.53
N ARG A 73 18.95 -11.03 21.64
CA ARG A 73 19.97 -12.06 21.91
C ARG A 73 21.06 -11.56 22.85
N THR A 74 21.43 -10.28 22.77
CA THR A 74 22.50 -9.69 23.59
C THR A 74 21.97 -9.13 24.91
N ASP A 75 20.83 -8.46 24.87
CA ASP A 75 20.14 -7.83 25.99
C ASP A 75 18.61 -7.82 25.72
N PRO A 76 17.86 -8.81 26.26
CA PRO A 76 16.41 -8.90 26.10
C PRO A 76 15.62 -7.70 26.62
N VAL A 77 16.16 -6.96 27.61
CA VAL A 77 15.49 -5.83 28.27
C VAL A 77 15.96 -4.47 27.72
N HIS A 78 16.72 -4.48 26.62
CA HIS A 78 17.23 -3.27 25.99
C HIS A 78 16.10 -2.29 25.67
N HIS A 79 16.27 -1.03 26.07
CA HIS A 79 15.26 0.03 26.00
C HIS A 79 14.70 0.31 24.58
N LEU A 80 15.42 -0.10 23.52
CA LEU A 80 14.96 0.01 22.12
C LEU A 80 14.02 -1.12 21.68
N VAL A 81 13.95 -2.24 22.41
CA VAL A 81 13.08 -3.37 22.04
C VAL A 81 11.59 -2.98 21.96
N PRO A 82 11.04 -2.18 22.91
CA PRO A 82 9.69 -1.64 22.79
C PRO A 82 9.49 -0.77 21.55
N VAL A 83 10.40 0.18 21.28
CA VAL A 83 10.34 1.08 20.12
C VAL A 83 10.32 0.30 18.80
N LEU A 84 11.22 -0.68 18.68
CA LEU A 84 11.29 -1.57 17.52
C LEU A 84 10.02 -2.40 17.33
N THR A 85 9.39 -2.81 18.44
CA THR A 85 8.14 -3.59 18.39
C THR A 85 6.99 -2.71 17.93
N GLN A 86 6.85 -1.52 18.51
CA GLN A 86 5.83 -0.54 18.13
C GLN A 86 5.97 -0.14 16.65
N ALA A 87 7.18 0.16 16.18
CA ALA A 87 7.42 0.52 14.79
C ALA A 87 7.06 -0.61 13.82
N VAL A 88 7.45 -1.85 14.14
CA VAL A 88 7.12 -3.03 13.33
C VAL A 88 5.61 -3.25 13.27
N ASP A 89 4.90 -3.12 14.39
CA ASP A 89 3.46 -3.34 14.42
C ASP A 89 2.70 -2.21 13.72
N GLY A 90 3.18 -0.96 13.83
CA GLY A 90 2.69 0.17 13.04
C GLY A 90 2.86 -0.06 11.53
N LEU A 91 4.06 -0.46 11.09
CA LEU A 91 4.33 -0.71 9.67
C LEU A 91 3.48 -1.87 9.11
N LYS A 92 3.22 -2.92 9.90
CA LYS A 92 2.32 -4.01 9.48
C LYS A 92 0.90 -3.50 9.23
N GLU A 93 0.40 -2.61 10.09
CA GLU A 93 -0.93 -2.05 9.92
C GLU A 93 -1.01 -1.20 8.65
N GLN A 94 -0.01 -0.35 8.40
CA GLN A 94 0.03 0.45 7.19
C GLN A 94 0.17 -0.40 5.91
N LEU A 95 0.97 -1.47 5.94
CA LEU A 95 1.03 -2.45 4.86
C LEU A 95 -0.30 -3.18 4.64
N ARG A 96 -1.05 -3.47 5.70
CA ARG A 96 -2.37 -4.11 5.63
C ARG A 96 -3.40 -3.18 4.99
N LEU A 97 -3.39 -1.89 5.36
CA LEU A 97 -4.23 -0.87 4.76
C LEU A 97 -3.89 -0.64 3.29
N ASN A 98 -2.60 -0.51 2.96
CA ASN A 98 -2.17 -0.36 1.57
C ASN A 98 -2.57 -1.56 0.70
N ARG A 99 -2.46 -2.80 1.22
CA ARG A 99 -2.96 -3.99 0.51
C ARG A 99 -4.48 -3.92 0.27
N ARG A 100 -5.25 -3.40 1.22
CA ARG A 100 -6.70 -3.22 1.04
C ARG A 100 -6.97 -2.17 -0.04
N HIS A 101 -6.24 -1.07 -0.03
CA HIS A 101 -6.33 -0.03 -1.05
C HIS A 101 -6.02 -0.59 -2.46
N ALA A 102 -4.94 -1.36 -2.60
CA ALA A 102 -4.60 -2.02 -3.86
C ALA A 102 -5.71 -2.96 -4.35
N ASN A 103 -6.33 -3.73 -3.44
CA ASN A 103 -7.47 -4.58 -3.80
C ASN A 103 -8.70 -3.75 -4.22
N GLU A 104 -8.96 -2.63 -3.55
CA GLU A 104 -10.03 -1.69 -3.91
C GLU A 104 -9.83 -1.12 -5.32
N LEU A 105 -8.59 -0.75 -5.68
CA LEU A 105 -8.24 -0.32 -7.03
C LEU A 105 -8.45 -1.42 -8.08
N ILE A 106 -8.05 -2.66 -7.76
CA ILE A 106 -8.27 -3.82 -8.64
C ILE A 106 -9.77 -4.07 -8.84
N GLU A 107 -10.57 -4.05 -7.76
CA GLU A 107 -12.02 -4.21 -7.85
C GLU A 107 -12.62 -3.16 -8.77
N VAL A 108 -12.30 -1.87 -8.55
CA VAL A 108 -12.78 -0.77 -9.40
C VAL A 108 -12.39 -0.99 -10.86
N HIS A 109 -11.14 -1.39 -11.12
CA HIS A 109 -10.67 -1.64 -12.48
C HIS A 109 -11.42 -2.81 -13.14
N VAL A 110 -11.60 -3.93 -12.42
CA VAL A 110 -12.34 -5.11 -12.91
C VAL A 110 -13.80 -4.77 -13.17
N PHE A 111 -14.48 -4.06 -12.26
CA PHE A 111 -15.87 -3.65 -12.44
C PHE A 111 -16.03 -2.68 -13.62
N SER A 112 -15.11 -1.72 -13.78
CA SER A 112 -15.14 -0.80 -14.92
C SER A 112 -14.94 -1.53 -16.26
N GLY A 113 -14.03 -2.51 -16.31
CA GLY A 113 -13.81 -3.33 -17.48
C GLY A 113 -15.01 -4.21 -17.82
N HIS A 114 -15.64 -4.81 -16.80
CA HIS A 114 -16.82 -5.64 -16.99
C HIS A 114 -18.02 -4.83 -17.49
N ALA A 115 -18.27 -3.65 -16.91
CA ALA A 115 -19.31 -2.73 -17.34
C ALA A 115 -19.09 -2.25 -18.79
N ARG A 116 -17.85 -1.91 -19.14
CA ARG A 116 -17.48 -1.52 -20.51
C ARG A 116 -17.73 -2.66 -21.50
N ASN A 117 -17.31 -3.88 -21.18
CA ASN A 117 -17.53 -5.04 -22.04
C ASN A 117 -19.02 -5.35 -22.21
N PHE A 118 -19.82 -5.26 -21.14
CA PHE A 118 -21.27 -5.43 -21.21
C PHE A 118 -21.94 -4.38 -22.09
N PHE A 119 -21.53 -3.12 -21.97
CA PHE A 119 -22.04 -2.02 -22.79
C PHE A 119 -21.78 -2.27 -24.28
N TRP A 120 -20.54 -2.62 -24.65
CA TRP A 120 -20.19 -2.93 -26.05
C TRP A 120 -20.96 -4.12 -26.61
N LEU A 121 -21.15 -5.17 -25.81
CA LEU A 121 -21.92 -6.34 -26.21
C LEU A 121 -23.41 -6.00 -26.46
N GLY A 122 -24.00 -5.17 -25.61
CA GLY A 122 -25.36 -4.65 -25.78
C GLY A 122 -25.51 -3.81 -27.05
N CYS A 123 -24.58 -2.87 -27.29
CA CYS A 123 -24.57 -2.06 -28.51
C CYS A 123 -24.43 -2.92 -29.77
N ALA A 124 -23.54 -3.92 -29.77
CA ALA A 124 -23.37 -4.82 -30.91
C ALA A 124 -24.66 -5.61 -31.20
N THR A 125 -25.33 -6.10 -30.16
CA THR A 125 -26.59 -6.84 -30.30
C THR A 125 -27.71 -5.96 -30.85
N ALA A 126 -27.82 -4.72 -30.38
CA ALA A 126 -28.77 -3.75 -30.88
C ALA A 126 -28.54 -3.43 -32.37
N MET A 127 -27.28 -3.24 -32.79
CA MET A 127 -26.93 -3.00 -34.19
C MET A 127 -27.31 -4.17 -35.11
N ILE A 128 -27.07 -5.41 -34.66
CA ILE A 128 -27.46 -6.62 -35.40
C ILE A 128 -28.98 -6.70 -35.56
N LEU A 129 -29.73 -6.40 -34.49
CA LEU A 129 -31.20 -6.40 -34.54
C LEU A 129 -31.74 -5.32 -35.49
N VAL A 130 -31.15 -4.12 -35.50
CA VAL A 130 -31.51 -3.04 -36.43
C VAL A 130 -31.21 -3.45 -37.87
N LEU A 131 -30.03 -4.02 -38.14
CA LEU A 131 -29.67 -4.52 -39.48
C LEU A 131 -30.62 -5.63 -39.94
N ALA A 132 -30.96 -6.58 -39.07
CA ALA A 132 -31.91 -7.64 -39.38
C ALA A 132 -33.32 -7.09 -39.68
N ALA A 133 -33.77 -6.07 -38.94
CA ALA A 133 -35.04 -5.41 -39.18
C ALA A 133 -35.06 -4.65 -40.52
N ILE A 134 -33.95 -3.99 -40.89
CA ILE A 134 -33.82 -3.31 -42.19
C ILE A 134 -33.89 -4.33 -43.33
N ILE A 135 -33.15 -5.45 -43.24
CA ILE A 135 -33.15 -6.52 -44.24
C ILE A 135 -34.54 -7.16 -44.38
N TYR A 136 -35.29 -7.30 -43.28
CA TYR A 136 -36.63 -7.88 -43.29
C TYR A 136 -37.69 -6.95 -43.90
N MET A 137 -37.48 -5.64 -43.83
CA MET A 137 -38.40 -4.61 -44.35
C MET A 137 -38.17 -4.27 -45.83
N THR A 138 -37.05 -4.72 -46.42
CA THR A 138 -36.70 -4.58 -47.85
C THR A 138 -37.04 -5.84 -48.63
#